data_AF-A0A8X7CHA3-F1
#
_entry.id   AF-A0A8X7CHA3-F1
#
_cell.length_a   1.000
_cell.length_b   1.000
_cell.length_c   1.000
_cell.angle_alpha   90.00
_cell.angle_beta   90.00
_cell.angle_gamma   90.00
#
_symmetry.space_group_name_H-M   'P 1'
#
loop_
_entity.id
_entity.type
_entity.pdbx_description
1 polymer ?
#
loop_
_entity_poly.entity_id
_entity_poly.type
_entity_poly.pdbx_seq_one_letter_code
_entity_poly.pdbx_strand_id
1 'polypeptide(L)'
;MDALSDPRAFLSAQEKRVAQMKAMGIEEADVQTNDLKLGSVKTANKAGDDKKEECKFDAITRENLKNHKVFQKLMRKQLKEHNSLQKKHQKEKNAVQKYQCGAIEKFLRTNKPTDVMKDPKLKELVQSQGQQWSELVEKHNREEWEVLRTHATQQGEILEKLMNMEQMKQTRQLEQKFDSDNKEMKARQAKISVETAKEVANDRTLRNKAERERRLREKNSNNTKKFIEERKAAAMKQGRQRDKLTKVHDKQHTELTKNTEGEVGGYTNAEFEFKLANKKHYVV
;
A
#
# COMPACT_ATOMS: atom_id res chain seq x y z
N MET A 1 16.06 9.35 41.75
CA MET A 1 17.18 8.46 42.15
C MET A 1 17.38 7.49 41.01
N ASP A 2 18.47 7.72 40.29
CA ASP A 2 18.75 7.22 38.94
C ASP A 2 19.36 5.82 39.02
N ALA A 3 18.56 4.78 38.77
CA ALA A 3 18.98 3.37 38.86
C ALA A 3 19.66 2.84 37.58
N LEU A 4 20.08 3.74 36.68
CA LEU A 4 20.69 3.37 35.40
C LEU A 4 22.18 3.75 35.30
N SER A 5 22.77 4.23 36.39
CA SER A 5 24.14 4.77 36.41
C SER A 5 25.13 3.98 37.28
N ASP A 6 24.87 2.68 37.55
CA ASP A 6 25.84 1.80 38.24
C ASP A 6 26.49 0.79 37.27
N PRO A 7 27.76 1.01 36.83
CA PRO A 7 28.46 0.15 35.88
C PRO A 7 28.64 -1.30 36.34
N ARG A 8 28.60 -1.56 37.65
CA ARG A 8 28.72 -2.93 38.20
C ARG A 8 27.49 -3.79 37.92
N ALA A 9 26.30 -3.17 37.88
CA ALA A 9 25.06 -3.88 37.56
C ALA A 9 25.03 -4.33 36.09
N PHE A 10 25.62 -3.54 35.19
CA PHE A 10 25.72 -3.86 33.77
C PHE A 10 26.64 -5.05 33.51
N LEU A 11 27.82 -5.07 34.15
CA LEU A 11 28.77 -6.19 34.03
C LEU A 11 28.19 -7.50 34.59
N SER A 12 27.47 -7.45 35.73
CA SER A 12 26.82 -8.63 36.31
C SER A 12 25.68 -9.17 35.43
N ALA A 13 24.91 -8.30 34.77
CA ALA A 13 23.85 -8.72 33.86
C ALA A 13 24.42 -9.33 32.56
N GLN A 14 25.55 -8.81 32.07
CA GLN A 14 26.25 -9.34 30.91
C GLN A 14 26.87 -10.71 31.21
N GLU A 15 27.53 -10.88 32.36
CA GLU A 15 28.07 -12.17 32.80
C GLU A 15 26.97 -13.23 32.97
N LYS A 16 25.81 -12.86 33.54
CA LYS A 16 24.66 -13.79 33.65
C LYS A 16 24.14 -14.24 32.29
N ARG A 17 24.13 -13.34 31.30
CA ARG A 17 23.68 -13.66 29.93
C ARG A 17 24.67 -14.59 29.23
N VAL A 18 25.98 -14.34 29.38
CA VAL A 18 27.04 -15.20 28.85
C VAL A 18 27.00 -16.58 29.50
N ALA A 19 26.84 -16.65 30.82
CA ALA A 19 26.70 -17.91 31.54
C ALA A 19 25.45 -18.70 31.11
N GLN A 20 24.33 -18.01 30.85
CA GLN A 20 23.10 -18.65 30.35
C GLN A 20 23.27 -19.19 28.92
N MET A 21 23.97 -18.48 28.05
CA MET A 21 24.26 -18.93 26.68
C MET A 21 25.20 -20.16 26.71
N LYS A 22 26.21 -20.13 27.58
CA LYS A 22 27.13 -21.27 27.79
C LYS A 22 26.43 -22.48 28.40
N ALA A 23 25.49 -22.28 29.32
CA ALA A 23 24.68 -23.35 29.90
C ALA A 23 23.73 -24.02 28.88
N MET A 24 23.38 -23.33 27.79
CA MET A 24 22.65 -23.87 26.65
C MET A 24 23.55 -24.44 25.55
N GLY A 25 24.86 -24.57 25.81
CA GLY A 25 25.83 -25.20 24.90
C GLY A 25 26.23 -24.33 23.70
N ILE A 26 26.06 -23.01 23.78
CA ILE A 26 26.45 -22.06 22.73
C ILE A 26 27.78 -21.44 23.16
N GLU A 27 28.88 -21.80 22.49
CA GLU A 27 30.20 -21.22 22.74
C GLU A 27 30.36 -19.90 21.97
N GLU A 28 31.12 -18.93 22.52
CA GLU A 28 31.33 -17.63 21.87
C GLU A 28 31.96 -17.73 20.47
N ALA A 29 32.62 -18.85 20.16
CA ALA A 29 33.20 -19.12 18.84
C ALA A 29 32.13 -19.36 17.75
N ASP A 30 30.88 -19.72 18.10
CA ASP A 30 29.79 -19.97 17.15
C ASP A 30 29.10 -18.68 16.66
N VAL A 31 29.40 -17.53 17.28
CA VAL A 31 28.81 -16.24 16.90
C VAL A 31 29.77 -15.49 15.98
N GLN A 32 30.08 -16.07 14.81
CA GLN A 32 30.76 -15.35 13.74
C GLN A 32 29.75 -14.54 12.93
N THR A 33 29.60 -13.27 13.28
CA THR A 33 28.90 -12.27 12.49
C THR A 33 29.83 -11.71 11.41
N ASN A 34 30.03 -12.45 10.32
CA ASN A 34 30.59 -11.93 9.07
C ASN A 34 30.29 -12.94 7.95
N ASP A 35 29.10 -12.86 7.34
CA ASP A 35 28.96 -12.68 5.89
C ASP A 35 27.52 -12.91 5.40
N LEU A 36 27.00 -11.87 4.74
CA LEU A 36 25.81 -11.88 3.91
C LEU A 36 26.22 -12.12 2.46
N LYS A 37 26.05 -13.35 1.91
CA LYS A 37 25.50 -13.59 0.56
C LYS A 37 25.50 -15.08 0.15
N LEU A 38 24.32 -15.51 -0.32
CA LEU A 38 24.03 -16.37 -1.48
C LEU A 38 24.97 -17.57 -1.79
N GLY A 39 24.44 -18.79 -1.68
CA GLY A 39 24.85 -19.92 -2.53
C GLY A 39 25.10 -21.27 -1.85
N SER A 40 24.07 -22.14 -1.88
CA SER A 40 24.10 -23.61 -1.94
C SER A 40 25.31 -24.39 -1.39
N VAL A 41 25.14 -25.13 -0.28
CA VAL A 41 25.49 -26.57 -0.18
C VAL A 41 24.53 -27.28 0.80
N LYS A 42 24.16 -28.50 0.40
CA LYS A 42 23.28 -29.46 1.07
C LYS A 42 23.88 -29.99 2.37
N THR A 43 23.05 -30.09 3.40
CA THR A 43 23.22 -31.05 4.49
C THR A 43 21.96 -31.90 4.57
N ALA A 44 22.11 -33.16 4.19
CA ALA A 44 21.10 -34.18 4.34
C ALA A 44 20.87 -34.43 5.83
N ASN A 45 19.65 -34.22 6.30
CA ASN A 45 19.06 -35.01 7.38
C ASN A 45 17.54 -35.02 7.25
N LYS A 46 16.99 -36.23 7.36
CA LYS A 46 15.60 -36.61 7.13
C LYS A 46 14.63 -35.84 8.05
N ALA A 47 13.82 -34.98 7.45
CA ALA A 47 12.48 -34.62 7.92
C ALA A 47 11.63 -34.32 6.68
N GLY A 48 10.92 -35.34 6.20
CA GLY A 48 10.10 -35.25 4.99
C GLY A 48 8.83 -34.45 5.22
N ASP A 49 8.60 -33.52 4.29
CA ASP A 49 7.27 -33.06 3.83
C ASP A 49 6.40 -32.19 4.75
N ASP A 50 6.91 -31.05 5.25
CA ASP A 50 6.04 -30.03 5.86
C ASP A 50 6.45 -28.55 5.63
N LYS A 51 7.29 -28.29 4.63
CA LYS A 51 7.54 -26.91 4.13
C LYS A 51 6.89 -26.71 2.76
N LYS A 52 5.58 -26.95 2.66
CA LYS A 52 4.81 -26.45 1.50
C LYS A 52 4.86 -24.93 1.54
N GLU A 53 5.55 -24.32 0.56
CA GLU A 53 5.80 -22.89 0.48
C GLU A 53 4.53 -22.07 0.79
N GLU A 54 4.62 -21.20 1.81
CA GLU A 54 3.56 -20.25 2.13
C GLU A 54 3.31 -19.39 0.88
N CYS A 55 2.05 -19.22 0.47
CA CYS A 55 1.72 -18.40 -0.69
C CYS A 55 2.09 -16.95 -0.37
N LYS A 56 3.20 -16.47 -0.93
CA LYS A 56 3.61 -15.07 -0.82
C LYS A 56 3.02 -14.32 -2.00
N PHE A 57 2.18 -13.34 -1.71
CA PHE A 57 1.69 -12.41 -2.70
C PHE A 57 2.59 -11.18 -2.71
N ASP A 58 2.86 -10.66 -3.91
CA ASP A 58 3.51 -9.36 -4.04
C ASP A 58 2.60 -8.27 -3.45
N ALA A 59 3.22 -7.28 -2.80
CA ALA A 59 2.49 -6.17 -2.24
C ALA A 59 1.81 -5.36 -3.37
N ILE A 60 0.55 -5.01 -3.17
CA ILE A 60 -0.18 -4.10 -4.06
C ILE A 60 0.22 -2.68 -3.65
N THR A 61 1.20 -2.11 -4.34
CA THR A 61 1.70 -0.76 -4.09
C THR A 61 1.00 0.26 -4.99
N ARG A 62 0.97 1.51 -4.53
CA ARG A 62 0.39 2.62 -5.29
C ARG A 62 1.08 2.80 -6.65
N GLU A 63 2.40 2.68 -6.70
CA GLU A 63 3.20 2.79 -7.93
C GLU A 63 2.79 1.74 -8.96
N ASN A 64 2.57 0.49 -8.53
CA ASN A 64 2.13 -0.57 -9.42
C ASN A 64 0.74 -0.26 -9.99
N LEU A 65 -0.18 0.24 -9.17
CA LEU A 65 -1.53 0.63 -9.62
C LEU A 65 -1.49 1.80 -10.61
N LYS A 66 -0.60 2.77 -10.42
CA LYS A 66 -0.41 3.90 -11.36
C LYS A 66 0.06 3.44 -12.75
N ASN A 67 0.71 2.28 -12.87
CA ASN A 67 1.14 1.74 -14.16
C ASN A 67 -0.03 1.16 -15.00
N HIS A 68 -1.22 0.97 -14.42
CA HIS A 68 -2.36 0.45 -15.16
C HIS A 68 -2.82 1.43 -16.25
N LYS A 69 -3.15 0.88 -17.43
CA LYS A 69 -3.59 1.66 -18.60
C LYS A 69 -4.77 2.59 -18.30
N VAL A 70 -5.68 2.19 -17.41
CA VAL A 70 -6.85 3.00 -17.02
C VAL A 70 -6.42 4.26 -16.28
N PHE A 71 -5.49 4.14 -15.32
CA PHE A 71 -4.93 5.29 -14.60
C PHE A 71 -4.14 6.20 -15.54
N GLN A 72 -3.29 5.62 -16.41
CA GLN A 72 -2.52 6.39 -17.40
C GLN A 72 -3.42 7.16 -18.38
N LYS A 73 -4.58 6.62 -18.76
CA LYS A 73 -5.58 7.33 -19.57
C LYS A 73 -6.20 8.50 -18.81
N LEU A 74 -6.52 8.32 -17.52
CA LEU A 74 -7.02 9.40 -16.67
C LEU A 74 -6.00 10.54 -16.59
N MET A 75 -4.72 10.24 -16.32
CA MET A 75 -3.67 11.27 -16.24
C MET A 75 -3.54 12.09 -17.53
N ARG A 76 -3.60 11.44 -18.69
CA ARG A 76 -3.58 12.14 -19.99
C ARG A 76 -4.80 13.03 -20.20
N LYS A 77 -5.98 12.62 -19.71
CA LYS A 77 -7.21 13.44 -19.77
C LYS A 77 -7.06 14.67 -18.88
N GLN A 78 -6.63 14.47 -17.63
CA GLN A 78 -6.43 15.53 -16.64
C GLN A 78 -5.39 16.57 -17.12
N LEU A 79 -4.30 16.12 -17.72
CA LEU A 79 -3.29 17.01 -18.31
C LEU A 79 -3.87 17.89 -19.43
N LYS A 80 -4.73 17.34 -20.30
CA LYS A 80 -5.38 18.12 -21.37
C LYS A 80 -6.36 19.15 -20.82
N GLU A 81 -7.14 18.77 -19.81
CA GLU A 81 -8.07 19.66 -19.12
C GLU A 81 -7.35 20.83 -18.45
N HIS A 82 -6.27 20.55 -17.71
CA HIS A 82 -5.45 21.57 -17.05
C HIS A 82 -4.83 22.54 -18.06
N ASN A 83 -4.24 22.02 -19.15
CA ASN A 83 -3.68 22.85 -20.22
C ASN A 83 -4.75 23.73 -20.90
N SER A 84 -5.99 23.24 -21.02
CA SER A 84 -7.10 24.02 -21.56
C SER A 84 -7.49 25.16 -20.62
N LEU A 85 -7.56 24.90 -19.31
CA LEU A 85 -7.83 25.89 -18.29
C LEU A 85 -6.76 27.00 -18.28
N GLN A 86 -5.48 26.63 -18.29
CA GLN A 86 -4.37 27.59 -18.34
C GLN A 86 -4.44 28.50 -19.58
N LYS A 87 -4.78 27.94 -20.75
CA LYS A 87 -4.98 28.74 -21.98
C LYS A 87 -6.14 29.72 -21.86
N LYS A 88 -7.23 29.32 -21.20
CA LYS A 88 -8.38 30.21 -20.91
C LYS A 88 -7.94 31.33 -19.97
N HIS A 89 -7.27 31.01 -18.86
CA HIS A 89 -6.75 31.99 -17.88
C HIS A 89 -5.80 32.99 -18.54
N GLN A 90 -4.90 32.53 -19.40
CA GLN A 90 -3.97 33.43 -20.11
C GLN A 90 -4.70 34.39 -21.05
N LYS A 91 -5.75 33.93 -21.77
CA LYS A 91 -6.56 34.81 -22.63
C LYS A 91 -7.30 35.87 -21.82
N GLU A 92 -7.89 35.49 -20.69
CA GLU A 92 -8.58 36.42 -19.79
C GLU A 92 -7.61 37.46 -19.21
N LYS A 93 -6.45 37.04 -18.70
CA LYS A 93 -5.39 37.94 -18.21
C LYS A 93 -4.95 38.93 -19.29
N ASN A 94 -4.68 38.45 -20.51
CA ASN A 94 -4.28 39.31 -21.62
C ASN A 94 -5.38 40.33 -22.00
N ALA A 95 -6.65 39.93 -21.95
CA ALA A 95 -7.77 40.82 -22.27
C ALA A 95 -7.92 41.93 -21.22
N VAL A 96 -7.84 41.58 -19.93
CA VAL A 96 -7.91 42.56 -18.83
C VAL A 96 -6.70 43.51 -18.87
N GLN A 97 -5.48 43.00 -19.07
CA GLN A 97 -4.30 43.86 -19.18
C GLN A 97 -4.44 44.87 -20.32
N LYS A 98 -4.84 44.43 -21.52
CA LYS A 98 -5.08 45.34 -22.66
C LYS A 98 -6.12 46.40 -22.34
N TYR A 99 -7.21 46.03 -21.68
CA TYR A 99 -8.25 46.97 -21.25
C TYR A 99 -7.71 47.99 -20.26
N GLN A 100 -6.96 47.55 -19.25
CA GLN A 100 -6.40 48.41 -18.21
C GLN A 100 -5.36 49.40 -18.76
N CYS A 101 -4.43 48.94 -19.60
CA CYS A 101 -3.48 49.80 -20.30
C CYS A 101 -4.21 50.86 -21.14
N GLY A 102 -5.20 50.45 -21.94
CA GLY A 102 -5.97 51.36 -22.79
C GLY A 102 -6.76 52.42 -21.99
N ALA A 103 -7.31 52.04 -20.84
CA ALA A 103 -8.02 52.96 -19.95
C ALA A 103 -7.07 54.02 -19.34
N ILE A 104 -5.88 53.62 -18.89
CA ILE A 104 -4.85 54.55 -18.40
C ILE A 104 -4.41 55.50 -19.51
N GLU A 105 -4.08 54.98 -20.69
CA GLU A 105 -3.65 55.83 -21.81
C GLU A 105 -4.73 56.84 -22.22
N LYS A 106 -6.00 56.43 -22.27
CA LYS A 106 -7.12 57.33 -22.57
C LYS A 106 -7.26 58.41 -21.50
N PHE A 107 -7.13 58.05 -20.22
CA PHE A 107 -7.16 59.01 -19.11
C PHE A 107 -6.06 60.06 -19.24
N LEU A 108 -4.82 59.62 -19.49
CA LEU A 108 -3.66 60.50 -19.63
C LEU A 108 -3.81 61.46 -20.82
N ARG A 109 -4.34 60.98 -21.96
CA ARG A 109 -4.60 61.81 -23.15
C ARG A 109 -5.66 62.89 -22.92
N THR A 110 -6.75 62.55 -22.22
CA THR A 110 -7.88 63.46 -22.04
C THR A 110 -7.66 64.48 -20.92
N ASN A 111 -7.18 64.03 -19.75
CA ASN A 111 -7.12 64.88 -18.55
C ASN A 111 -5.83 65.69 -18.44
N LYS A 112 -4.74 65.28 -19.12
CA LYS A 112 -3.42 65.93 -19.10
C LYS A 112 -3.01 66.41 -17.68
N PRO A 113 -3.01 65.51 -16.68
CA PRO A 113 -2.72 65.91 -15.31
C PRO A 113 -1.33 66.55 -15.21
N THR A 114 -1.23 67.66 -14.49
CA THR A 114 0.02 68.39 -14.23
C THR A 114 1.01 67.57 -13.39
N ASP A 115 0.49 66.73 -12.48
CA ASP A 115 1.26 65.75 -11.72
C ASP A 115 0.48 64.41 -11.69
N VAL A 116 0.93 63.47 -12.54
CA VAL A 116 0.37 62.12 -12.68
C VAL A 116 0.35 61.38 -11.33
N MET A 117 1.31 61.65 -10.43
CA MET A 117 1.40 60.97 -9.15
C MET A 117 0.47 61.52 -8.08
N LYS A 118 -0.07 62.73 -8.27
CA LYS A 118 -0.97 63.38 -7.31
C LYS A 118 -2.42 63.43 -7.75
N ASP A 119 -2.72 63.14 -9.02
CA ASP A 119 -4.09 63.14 -9.54
C ASP A 119 -4.97 62.10 -8.80
N PRO A 120 -6.00 62.54 -8.05
CA PRO A 120 -6.86 61.64 -7.29
C PRO A 120 -7.66 60.67 -8.17
N LYS A 121 -8.09 61.10 -9.36
CA LYS A 121 -8.88 60.29 -10.28
C LYS A 121 -8.03 59.19 -10.92
N LEU A 122 -6.76 59.48 -11.22
CA LEU A 122 -5.82 58.46 -11.70
C LEU A 122 -5.51 57.44 -10.60
N LYS A 123 -5.32 57.88 -9.35
CA LYS A 123 -5.14 56.96 -8.21
C LYS A 123 -6.33 56.04 -8.04
N GLU A 124 -7.55 56.58 -8.10
CA GLU A 124 -8.78 55.81 -8.01
C GLU A 124 -8.88 54.78 -9.16
N LEU A 125 -8.55 55.19 -10.39
CA LEU A 125 -8.51 54.29 -11.54
C LEU A 125 -7.52 53.13 -11.32
N VAL A 126 -6.29 53.42 -10.91
CA VAL A 126 -5.25 52.40 -10.66
C VAL A 126 -5.65 51.48 -9.51
N GLN A 127 -6.26 52.01 -8.44
CA GLN A 127 -6.79 51.20 -7.34
C GLN A 127 -7.91 50.27 -7.80
N SER A 128 -8.84 50.77 -8.62
CA SER A 128 -9.92 49.97 -9.22
C SER A 128 -9.37 48.87 -10.12
N GLN A 129 -8.36 49.17 -10.94
CA GLN A 129 -7.69 48.18 -11.79
C GLN A 129 -6.96 47.11 -10.98
N GLY A 130 -6.29 47.49 -9.88
CA GLY A 130 -5.69 46.54 -8.95
C GLY A 130 -6.71 45.62 -8.28
N GLN A 131 -7.89 46.15 -7.93
CA GLN A 131 -8.98 45.34 -7.39
C GLN A 131 -9.51 44.34 -8.43
N GLN A 132 -9.80 44.80 -9.65
CA GLN A 132 -10.24 43.92 -10.75
C GLN A 132 -9.23 42.81 -11.05
N TRP A 133 -7.93 43.13 -11.02
CA TRP A 133 -6.88 42.15 -11.26
C TRP A 133 -6.78 41.14 -10.11
N SER A 134 -6.90 41.60 -8.87
CA SER A 134 -6.91 40.73 -7.68
C SER A 134 -8.07 39.75 -7.71
N GLU A 135 -9.28 40.22 -8.05
CA GLU A 135 -10.48 39.38 -8.21
C GLU A 135 -10.31 38.36 -9.34
N LEU A 136 -9.70 38.75 -10.46
CA LEU A 136 -9.40 37.82 -11.56
C LEU A 136 -8.45 36.71 -11.12
N VAL A 137 -7.36 37.07 -10.42
CA VAL A 137 -6.38 36.10 -9.91
C VAL A 137 -7.02 35.17 -8.88
N GLU A 138 -7.84 35.69 -7.96
CA GLU A 138 -8.56 34.85 -6.99
C GLU A 138 -9.50 33.86 -7.69
N LYS A 139 -10.26 34.34 -8.69
CA LYS A 139 -11.14 33.48 -9.49
C LYS A 139 -10.34 32.38 -10.19
N HIS A 140 -9.23 32.71 -10.85
CA HIS A 140 -8.39 31.73 -11.55
C HIS A 140 -7.82 30.69 -10.60
N ASN A 141 -7.31 31.11 -9.44
CA ASN A 141 -6.79 30.19 -8.43
C ASN A 141 -7.88 29.25 -7.90
N ARG A 142 -9.09 29.78 -7.67
CA ARG A 142 -10.25 28.97 -7.26
C ARG A 142 -10.62 27.92 -8.31
N GLU A 143 -10.69 28.31 -9.58
CA GLU A 143 -10.93 27.37 -10.69
C GLU A 143 -9.81 26.30 -10.76
N GLU A 144 -8.55 26.68 -10.56
CA GLU A 144 -7.40 25.75 -10.56
C GLU A 144 -7.47 24.74 -9.41
N TRP A 145 -7.70 25.18 -8.17
CA TRP A 145 -7.81 24.26 -7.04
C TRP A 145 -9.01 23.33 -7.13
N GLU A 146 -10.14 23.81 -7.67
CA GLU A 146 -11.32 22.97 -7.87
C GLU A 146 -11.04 21.83 -8.87
N VAL A 147 -10.35 22.16 -9.97
CA VAL A 147 -9.91 21.15 -10.95
C VAL A 147 -8.92 20.18 -10.31
N LEU A 148 -7.94 20.66 -9.55
CA LEU A 148 -6.94 19.81 -8.90
C LEU A 148 -7.54 18.88 -7.83
N ARG A 149 -8.49 19.37 -7.01
CA ARG A 149 -9.25 18.52 -6.08
C ARG A 149 -10.05 17.46 -6.82
N THR A 150 -10.79 17.86 -7.85
CA THR A 150 -11.55 16.92 -8.69
C THR A 150 -10.63 15.86 -9.29
N HIS A 151 -9.45 16.25 -9.76
CA HIS A 151 -8.45 15.34 -10.32
C HIS A 151 -7.92 14.37 -9.28
N ALA A 152 -7.59 14.84 -8.08
CA ALA A 152 -7.12 14.02 -6.97
C ALA A 152 -8.18 13.00 -6.51
N THR A 153 -9.43 13.42 -6.37
CA THR A 153 -10.55 12.52 -6.04
C THR A 153 -10.72 11.43 -7.10
N GLN A 154 -10.75 11.81 -8.39
CA GLN A 154 -10.86 10.84 -9.49
C GLN A 154 -9.68 9.86 -9.54
N GLN A 155 -8.46 10.34 -9.26
CA GLN A 155 -7.28 9.47 -9.16
C GLN A 155 -7.45 8.47 -8.01
N GLY A 156 -7.90 8.92 -6.84
CA GLY A 156 -8.23 8.07 -5.70
C GLY A 156 -9.23 6.97 -6.03
N GLU A 157 -10.38 7.33 -6.61
CA GLU A 157 -11.42 6.37 -6.99
C GLU A 157 -10.93 5.30 -7.98
N ILE A 158 -10.10 5.68 -8.96
CA ILE A 158 -9.54 4.71 -9.91
C ILE A 158 -8.52 3.81 -9.22
N LEU A 159 -7.66 4.37 -8.36
CA LEU A 159 -6.68 3.57 -7.61
C LEU A 159 -7.38 2.59 -6.67
N GLU A 160 -8.47 3.00 -6.01
CA GLU A 160 -9.27 2.13 -5.14
C GLU A 160 -9.89 0.97 -5.94
N LYS A 161 -10.52 1.28 -7.08
CA LYS A 161 -11.07 0.23 -7.97
C LYS A 161 -10.01 -0.76 -8.42
N LEU A 162 -8.82 -0.27 -8.81
CA LEU A 162 -7.72 -1.13 -9.23
C LEU A 162 -7.18 -1.97 -8.06
N MET A 163 -7.05 -1.38 -6.86
CA MET A 163 -6.63 -2.10 -5.65
C MET A 163 -7.59 -3.24 -5.33
N ASN A 164 -8.90 -2.97 -5.30
CA ASN A 164 -9.92 -3.98 -5.04
C ASN A 164 -9.86 -5.12 -6.08
N MET A 165 -9.62 -4.79 -7.36
CA MET A 165 -9.43 -5.80 -8.40
C MET A 165 -8.21 -6.69 -8.16
N GLU A 166 -7.07 -6.13 -7.79
CA GLU A 166 -5.86 -6.91 -7.52
C GLU A 166 -6.00 -7.74 -6.22
N GLN A 167 -6.64 -7.19 -5.19
CA GLN A 167 -6.94 -7.91 -3.94
C GLN A 167 -7.87 -9.11 -4.20
N MET A 168 -8.94 -8.92 -5.00
CA MET A 168 -9.82 -10.02 -5.42
C MET A 168 -9.06 -11.11 -6.17
N LYS A 169 -8.10 -10.75 -7.03
CA LYS A 169 -7.26 -11.73 -7.73
C LYS A 169 -6.39 -12.52 -6.75
N GLN A 170 -5.75 -11.86 -5.78
CA GLN A 170 -4.93 -12.51 -4.77
C GLN A 170 -5.75 -13.48 -3.91
N THR A 171 -6.95 -13.05 -3.45
CA THR A 171 -7.87 -13.92 -2.70
C THR A 171 -8.29 -15.14 -3.50
N ARG A 172 -8.67 -14.95 -4.78
CA ARG A 172 -9.04 -16.06 -5.66
C ARG A 172 -7.88 -17.02 -5.90
N GLN A 173 -6.67 -16.51 -6.08
CA GLN A 173 -5.47 -17.35 -6.23
C GLN A 173 -5.20 -18.17 -4.96
N LEU A 174 -5.39 -17.57 -3.78
CA LEU A 174 -5.24 -18.27 -2.51
C LEU A 174 -6.25 -19.41 -2.35
N GLU A 175 -7.52 -19.15 -2.68
CA GLU A 175 -8.59 -20.16 -2.64
C GLU A 175 -8.32 -21.33 -3.60
N GLN A 176 -7.90 -21.03 -4.84
CA GLN A 176 -7.53 -22.06 -5.82
C GLN A 176 -6.37 -22.95 -5.33
N LYS A 177 -5.41 -22.36 -4.62
CA LYS A 177 -4.32 -23.11 -3.98
C LYS A 177 -4.87 -24.02 -2.88
N PHE A 178 -5.74 -23.52 -2.02
CA PHE A 178 -6.37 -24.33 -0.97
C PHE A 178 -7.15 -25.51 -1.53
N ASP A 179 -7.91 -25.30 -2.61
CA ASP A 179 -8.64 -26.37 -3.29
C ASP A 179 -7.70 -27.44 -3.85
N SER A 180 -6.59 -27.02 -4.45
CA SER A 180 -5.58 -27.92 -5.01
C SER A 180 -4.88 -28.73 -3.90
N ASP A 181 -4.48 -28.06 -2.82
CA ASP A 181 -3.87 -28.68 -1.65
C ASP A 181 -4.81 -29.69 -0.97
N ASN A 182 -6.10 -29.35 -0.87
CA ASN A 182 -7.12 -30.22 -0.30
C ASN A 182 -7.37 -31.47 -1.17
N LYS A 183 -7.37 -31.32 -2.50
CA LYS A 183 -7.47 -32.46 -3.43
C LYS A 183 -6.26 -33.38 -3.30
N GLU A 184 -5.06 -32.81 -3.25
CA GLU A 184 -3.82 -33.57 -3.10
C GLU A 184 -3.79 -34.33 -1.76
N MET A 185 -4.14 -33.67 -0.66
CA MET A 185 -4.24 -34.30 0.67
C MET A 185 -5.19 -35.50 0.63
N LYS A 186 -6.40 -35.34 0.08
CA LYS A 186 -7.37 -36.45 -0.04
C LYS A 186 -6.82 -37.60 -0.87
N ALA A 187 -6.11 -37.31 -1.97
CA ALA A 187 -5.46 -38.33 -2.79
C ALA A 187 -4.36 -39.08 -2.01
N ARG A 188 -3.54 -38.37 -1.21
CA ARG A 188 -2.55 -38.99 -0.31
C ARG A 188 -3.21 -39.89 0.73
N GLN A 189 -4.29 -39.44 1.38
CA GLN A 189 -5.04 -40.23 2.36
C GLN A 189 -5.62 -41.51 1.75
N ALA A 190 -6.13 -41.44 0.52
CA ALA A 190 -6.60 -42.61 -0.22
C ALA A 190 -5.46 -43.59 -0.52
N LYS A 191 -4.29 -43.08 -0.95
CA LYS A 191 -3.09 -43.90 -1.20
C LYS A 191 -2.60 -44.61 0.05
N ILE A 192 -2.51 -43.91 1.18
CA ILE A 192 -2.13 -44.46 2.49
C ILE A 192 -3.10 -45.59 2.90
N SER A 193 -4.40 -45.41 2.68
CA SER A 193 -5.40 -46.44 2.99
C SER A 193 -5.19 -47.72 2.18
N VAL A 194 -4.90 -47.58 0.87
CA VAL A 194 -4.62 -48.73 -0.02
C VAL A 194 -3.30 -49.41 0.35
N GLU A 195 -2.25 -48.63 0.63
CA GLU A 195 -0.94 -49.15 1.05
C GLU A 195 -1.05 -49.89 2.39
N THR A 196 -1.80 -49.34 3.35
CA THR A 196 -2.06 -49.99 4.64
C THR A 196 -2.73 -51.36 4.46
N ALA A 197 -3.73 -51.46 3.57
CA ALA A 197 -4.38 -52.73 3.29
C ALA A 197 -3.42 -53.75 2.66
N LYS A 198 -2.57 -53.30 1.72
CA LYS A 198 -1.53 -54.15 1.09
C LYS A 198 -0.48 -54.61 2.11
N GLU A 199 -0.03 -53.73 2.99
CA GLU A 199 0.93 -54.06 4.05
C GLU A 199 0.39 -55.16 4.97
N VAL A 200 -0.85 -55.05 5.45
CA VAL A 200 -1.45 -56.05 6.35
C VAL A 200 -1.68 -57.37 5.63
N ALA A 201 -2.03 -57.35 4.34
CA ALA A 201 -2.21 -58.57 3.54
C ALA A 201 -0.89 -59.32 3.31
N ASN A 202 0.21 -58.59 3.13
CA ASN A 202 1.55 -59.13 2.86
C ASN A 202 2.35 -59.45 4.13
N ASP A 203 1.82 -59.12 5.31
CA ASP A 203 2.48 -59.36 6.59
C ASP A 203 2.50 -60.86 6.93
N ARG A 204 3.68 -61.47 6.81
CA ARG A 204 3.91 -62.90 7.06
C ARG A 204 3.83 -63.27 8.55
N THR A 205 3.87 -62.29 9.45
CA THR A 205 3.78 -62.55 10.90
C THR A 205 2.35 -62.84 11.35
N LEU A 206 1.35 -62.46 10.55
CA LEU A 206 -0.07 -62.67 10.82
C LEU A 206 -0.50 -64.04 10.29
N ARG A 207 -0.81 -64.97 11.21
CA ARG A 207 -0.97 -66.40 10.93
C ARG A 207 -2.33 -66.76 10.36
N ASN A 208 -3.38 -66.03 10.72
CA ASN A 208 -4.75 -66.36 10.32
C ASN A 208 -5.53 -65.11 9.86
N LYS A 209 -6.68 -65.38 9.22
CA LYS A 209 -7.56 -64.33 8.68
C LYS A 209 -8.08 -63.38 9.76
N ALA A 210 -8.43 -63.90 10.93
CA ALA A 210 -8.96 -63.11 12.04
C ALA A 210 -7.94 -62.11 12.59
N GLU A 211 -6.66 -62.51 12.69
CA GLU A 211 -5.54 -61.65 13.07
C GLU A 211 -5.30 -60.54 12.03
N ARG A 212 -5.32 -60.87 10.73
CA ARG A 212 -5.21 -59.87 9.66
C ARG A 212 -6.35 -58.87 9.69
N GLU A 213 -7.59 -59.34 9.86
CA GLU A 213 -8.75 -58.45 9.97
C GLU A 213 -8.67 -57.55 11.21
N ARG A 214 -8.29 -58.11 12.36
CA ARG A 214 -8.10 -57.33 13.60
C ARG A 214 -7.04 -56.25 13.40
N ARG A 215 -5.89 -56.60 12.79
CA ARG A 215 -4.80 -55.66 12.54
C ARG A 215 -5.19 -54.58 11.52
N LEU A 216 -5.94 -54.95 10.48
CA LEU A 216 -6.46 -54.00 9.50
C LEU A 216 -7.45 -53.01 10.13
N ARG A 217 -8.37 -53.48 10.97
CA ARG A 217 -9.32 -52.61 11.70
C ARG A 217 -8.58 -51.61 12.60
N GLU A 218 -7.58 -52.07 13.33
CA GLU A 218 -6.75 -51.23 14.20
C GLU A 218 -5.99 -50.17 13.38
N LYS A 219 -5.27 -50.56 12.32
CA LYS A 219 -4.56 -49.60 11.45
C LYS A 219 -5.53 -48.61 10.79
N ASN A 220 -6.69 -49.06 10.31
CA ASN A 220 -7.70 -48.18 9.71
C ASN A 220 -8.27 -47.17 10.70
N SER A 221 -8.51 -47.57 11.96
CA SER A 221 -8.94 -46.65 13.01
C SER A 221 -7.88 -45.59 13.29
N ASN A 222 -6.61 -46.00 13.41
CA ASN A 222 -5.48 -45.08 13.59
C ASN A 222 -5.31 -44.11 12.41
N ASN A 223 -5.42 -44.61 11.17
CA ASN A 223 -5.35 -43.79 9.97
C ASN A 223 -6.50 -42.78 9.92
N THR A 224 -7.73 -43.19 10.27
CA THR A 224 -8.89 -42.30 10.31
C THR A 224 -8.67 -41.15 11.29
N LYS A 225 -8.14 -41.43 12.48
CA LYS A 225 -7.78 -40.39 13.47
C LYS A 225 -6.75 -39.41 12.90
N LYS A 226 -5.66 -39.92 12.31
CA LYS A 226 -4.62 -39.09 11.67
C LYS A 226 -5.18 -38.22 10.54
N PHE A 227 -6.03 -38.76 9.68
CA PHE A 227 -6.63 -38.01 8.57
C PHE A 227 -7.55 -36.89 9.05
N ILE A 228 -8.28 -37.09 10.15
CA ILE A 228 -9.11 -36.04 10.77
C ILE A 228 -8.22 -34.94 11.34
N GLU A 229 -7.16 -35.29 12.06
CA GLU A 229 -6.22 -34.32 12.63
C GLU A 229 -5.51 -33.51 11.54
N GLU A 230 -5.06 -34.16 10.46
CA GLU A 230 -4.45 -33.52 9.29
C GLU A 230 -5.41 -32.51 8.64
N ARG A 231 -6.68 -32.90 8.41
CA ARG A 231 -7.71 -32.01 7.84
C ARG A 231 -7.98 -30.81 8.75
N LYS A 232 -8.05 -31.03 10.06
CA LYS A 232 -8.23 -29.94 11.05
C LYS A 232 -7.04 -28.98 11.02
N ALA A 233 -5.82 -29.50 11.01
CA ALA A 233 -4.60 -28.70 10.93
C ALA A 233 -4.55 -27.87 9.64
N ALA A 234 -4.89 -28.48 8.50
CA ALA A 234 -4.96 -27.79 7.21
C ALA A 234 -6.01 -26.68 7.21
N ALA A 235 -7.22 -26.93 7.71
CA ALA A 235 -8.27 -25.93 7.81
C ALA A 235 -7.86 -24.73 8.70
N MET A 236 -7.22 -25.01 9.84
CA MET A 236 -6.69 -23.96 10.73
C MET A 236 -5.59 -23.14 10.05
N LYS A 237 -4.69 -23.79 9.29
CA LYS A 237 -3.62 -23.12 8.53
C LYS A 237 -4.21 -22.23 7.43
N GLN A 238 -5.19 -22.72 6.69
CA GLN A 238 -5.90 -21.96 5.65
C GLN A 238 -6.63 -20.74 6.23
N GLY A 239 -7.29 -20.90 7.39
CA GLY A 239 -7.91 -19.79 8.12
C GLY A 239 -6.90 -18.70 8.48
N ARG A 240 -5.76 -19.07 9.10
CA ARG A 240 -4.70 -18.11 9.44
C ARG A 240 -4.14 -17.38 8.22
N GLN A 241 -3.97 -18.07 7.09
CA GLN A 241 -3.46 -17.46 5.86
C GLN A 241 -4.45 -16.49 5.25
N ARG A 242 -5.76 -16.81 5.26
CA ARG A 242 -6.82 -15.89 4.85
C ARG A 242 -6.83 -14.64 5.71
N ASP A 243 -6.82 -14.78 7.04
CA ASP A 243 -6.81 -13.64 7.96
C ASP A 243 -5.56 -12.75 7.78
N LYS A 244 -4.40 -13.37 7.52
CA LYS A 244 -3.16 -12.65 7.23
C LYS A 244 -3.27 -11.86 5.93
N LEU A 245 -3.83 -12.45 4.88
CA LEU A 245 -4.04 -11.76 3.59
C LEU A 245 -5.01 -10.58 3.75
N THR A 246 -6.16 -10.80 4.40
CA THR A 246 -7.14 -9.75 4.69
C THR A 246 -6.52 -8.59 5.45
N LYS A 247 -5.74 -8.86 6.51
CA LYS A 247 -5.03 -7.79 7.26
C LYS A 247 -4.04 -7.00 6.40
N VAL A 248 -3.40 -7.63 5.40
CA VAL A 248 -2.52 -6.94 4.47
C VAL A 248 -3.34 -6.05 3.53
N HIS A 249 -4.46 -6.57 3.01
CA HIS A 249 -5.38 -5.84 2.14
C HIS A 249 -5.99 -4.63 2.84
N ASP A 250 -6.44 -4.77 4.08
CA ASP A 250 -7.02 -3.67 4.87
C ASP A 250 -6.01 -2.55 5.11
N LYS A 251 -4.75 -2.91 5.39
CA LYS A 251 -3.66 -1.94 5.57
C LYS A 251 -3.37 -1.19 4.27
N GLN A 252 -3.29 -1.89 3.14
CA GLN A 252 -3.08 -1.28 1.82
C GLN A 252 -4.21 -0.30 1.48
N HIS A 253 -5.46 -0.68 1.76
CA HIS A 253 -6.63 0.17 1.51
C HIS A 253 -6.64 1.41 2.41
N THR A 254 -6.36 1.23 3.70
CA THR A 254 -6.26 2.36 4.66
C THR A 254 -5.17 3.34 4.24
N GLU A 255 -4.00 2.84 3.84
CA GLU A 255 -2.88 3.68 3.39
C GLU A 255 -3.24 4.44 2.10
N LEU A 256 -3.89 3.77 1.14
CA LEU A 256 -4.34 4.40 -0.11
C LEU A 256 -5.37 5.51 0.17
N THR A 257 -6.31 5.25 1.06
CA THR A 257 -7.36 6.21 1.46
C THR A 257 -6.72 7.44 2.10
N LYS A 258 -5.83 7.24 3.08
CA LYS A 258 -5.10 8.33 3.73
C LYS A 258 -4.28 9.16 2.76
N ASN A 259 -3.61 8.52 1.79
CA ASN A 259 -2.85 9.23 0.75
C ASN A 259 -3.75 10.07 -0.15
N THR A 260 -4.92 9.55 -0.52
CA THR A 260 -5.90 10.27 -1.34
C THR A 260 -6.48 11.47 -0.58
N GLU A 261 -6.89 11.27 0.67
CA GLU A 261 -7.39 12.35 1.53
C GLU A 261 -6.34 13.43 1.78
N GLY A 262 -5.08 13.02 1.99
CA GLY A 262 -3.96 13.93 2.17
C GLY A 262 -3.70 14.80 0.92
N GLU A 263 -3.78 14.22 -0.27
CA GLU A 263 -3.65 14.97 -1.54
C GLU A 263 -4.81 15.95 -1.75
N VAL A 264 -6.06 15.53 -1.51
CA VAL A 264 -7.22 16.42 -1.59
C VAL A 264 -7.15 17.54 -0.55
N GLY A 265 -6.79 17.21 0.69
CA GLY A 265 -6.62 18.16 1.78
C GLY A 265 -5.51 19.17 1.52
N GLY A 266 -4.42 18.77 0.85
CA GLY A 266 -3.34 19.67 0.44
C GLY A 266 -3.82 20.82 -0.45
N TYR A 267 -4.71 20.55 -1.41
CA TYR A 267 -5.29 21.60 -2.25
C TYR A 267 -6.25 22.52 -1.50
N THR A 268 -7.03 21.98 -0.55
CA THR A 268 -7.89 22.78 0.32
C THR A 268 -7.06 23.72 1.21
N ASN A 269 -5.93 23.23 1.74
CA ASN A 269 -5.02 24.05 2.54
C ASN A 269 -4.37 25.16 1.69
N ALA A 270 -3.94 24.84 0.47
CA ALA A 270 -3.39 25.84 -0.45
C ALA A 270 -4.40 26.96 -0.78
N GLU A 271 -5.67 26.61 -0.96
CA GLU A 271 -6.75 27.60 -1.13
C GLU A 271 -6.90 28.49 0.11
N PHE A 272 -6.83 27.90 1.30
CA PHE A 272 -6.94 28.63 2.56
C PHE A 272 -5.75 29.58 2.78
N GLU A 273 -4.52 29.11 2.55
CA GLU A 273 -3.30 29.91 2.66
C GLU A 273 -3.31 31.13 1.73
N PHE A 274 -3.78 30.95 0.50
CA PHE A 274 -3.90 32.06 -0.44
C PHE A 274 -4.91 33.11 0.03
N LYS A 275 -6.08 32.68 0.53
CA LYS A 275 -7.08 33.59 1.10
C LYS A 275 -6.52 34.36 2.29
N LEU A 276 -5.75 33.69 3.15
CA LEU A 276 -5.11 34.32 4.31
C LEU A 276 -4.06 35.36 3.91
N ALA A 277 -3.34 35.13 2.81
CA ALA A 277 -2.28 36.02 2.35
C ALA A 277 -2.81 37.41 1.95
N ASN A 278 -4.09 37.53 1.55
CA ASN A 278 -4.80 38.79 1.25
C ASN A 278 -3.97 39.80 0.43
N LYS A 279 -3.19 39.31 -0.54
CA LYS A 279 -2.28 40.15 -1.34
C LYS A 279 -3.07 40.85 -2.44
N LYS A 280 -2.91 42.18 -2.55
CA LYS A 280 -3.35 42.91 -3.74
C LYS A 280 -2.41 42.60 -4.90
N HIS A 281 -2.97 42.21 -6.03
CA HIS A 281 -2.24 41.92 -7.24
C HIS A 281 -2.46 43.08 -8.22
N TYR A 282 -1.37 43.53 -8.83
CA TYR A 282 -1.40 44.52 -9.90
C TYR A 282 -0.78 43.88 -11.14
N VAL A 283 -1.32 44.21 -12.31
CA VAL A 283 -0.66 43.95 -13.59
C VAL A 283 0.01 45.24 -14.03
N VAL A 284 1.27 45.12 -14.45
CA VAL A 284 2.05 46.21 -15.04
C VAL A 284 2.27 45.87 -16.51
#